data_AF-A0A653CHI8-F1
#
_entry.id   AF-A0A653CHI8-F1
#
_cell.length_a   1.000
_cell.length_b   1.000
_cell.length_c   1.000
_cell.angle_alpha   90.00
_cell.angle_beta   90.00
_cell.angle_gamma   90.00
#
_symmetry.space_group_name_H-M   'P 1'
#
loop_
_entity.id
_entity.type
_entity.pdbx_description
1 polymer ?
#
loop_
_entity_poly.entity_id
_entity_poly.type
_entity_poly.pdbx_seq_one_letter_code
_entity_poly.pdbx_strand_id
1 'polypeptide(L)'
;VCEEVCDEEDIFDDGESIASIAQSSDFKELAKHQDKVQELENRVKNWIKKLDEMLKESEQIRRENHSSGPQDELEYWKKRGARFSQIVNQVNSQEVQMTIYCIRMAHSKLFKEWLETDKKITFCYNEAKDNAKFIQALESKCHSLYLDDPVKMRKSILGLLQTVRLIHSVSQFYNTSERTSALMVKITNQMIQTCKDYITCRGQESIWSQDRAVMKDKLTQCIILNKVYRRTYIFVKNQTLIPGQPPFNFSENYVFGKFDGFCRRIMKIISMFELIDDYTGLFQRRMEGLLLGEALDDAISKFTEIRQIVMNKPYDYLDARNTEFENDFKKFLSHTDELKETIADTIERNFDSVWETPQGIRFLTRFEKVSEKIPLAKMSEKYDRILRYCEREVERIVRMFKKQKDDPPVPWMFPPIAGRIKWSRSLVSHLDELLTSVTTHHILKNLPAAVELSRKHKSALTMLKSFETDMVALWMNQHVSEVDHCLLRHLLAVNAEKQKLKVNLHPTIPLLIREAEIMIKMDLPLPIVALTLYAKNDYFFDVKDSLQV
;
A
#
# COMPACT_ATOMS: atom_id res chain seq x y z
N VAL A 1 18.13 -8.13 -43.53
CA VAL A 1 17.35 -7.08 -44.23
C VAL A 1 17.86 -6.81 -45.65
N CYS A 2 19.09 -6.31 -45.87
CA CYS A 2 19.58 -6.07 -47.23
C CYS A 2 19.79 -7.38 -48.01
N GLU A 3 20.23 -8.46 -47.36
CA GLU A 3 20.37 -9.79 -47.97
C GLU A 3 19.00 -10.38 -48.35
N GLU A 4 18.02 -10.37 -47.45
CA GLU A 4 16.64 -10.83 -47.75
C GLU A 4 15.96 -10.12 -48.92
N VAL A 5 16.34 -8.87 -49.17
CA VAL A 5 15.79 -8.05 -50.26
C VAL A 5 16.58 -8.29 -51.56
N CYS A 6 17.84 -8.71 -51.49
CA CYS A 6 18.63 -9.14 -52.65
C CYS A 6 18.17 -10.47 -53.24
N ASP A 7 17.45 -11.30 -52.48
CA ASP A 7 16.89 -12.57 -52.94
C ASP A 7 15.51 -12.41 -53.64
N GLU A 8 14.95 -11.20 -53.72
CA GLU A 8 13.70 -10.93 -54.48
C GLU A 8 14.01 -10.92 -55.99
N GLU A 9 13.28 -11.73 -56.77
CA GLU A 9 13.42 -11.84 -58.23
C GLU A 9 13.27 -10.47 -58.93
N ASP A 10 14.03 -10.26 -60.01
CA ASP A 10 13.94 -9.02 -60.79
C ASP A 10 12.53 -8.86 -61.38
N ILE A 11 11.85 -7.79 -60.98
CA ILE A 11 10.46 -7.50 -61.35
C ILE A 11 10.31 -7.36 -62.88
N PHE A 12 11.41 -7.02 -63.56
CA PHE A 12 11.50 -6.77 -64.99
C PHE A 12 12.10 -7.93 -65.80
N ASP A 13 12.57 -8.99 -65.13
CA ASP A 13 13.02 -10.22 -65.80
C ASP A 13 11.79 -11.06 -66.19
N ASP A 14 11.33 -10.85 -67.42
CA ASP A 14 10.22 -11.60 -68.00
C ASP A 14 10.71 -12.77 -68.87
N GLY A 15 12.01 -13.14 -68.81
CA GLY A 15 12.60 -14.21 -69.62
C GLY A 15 12.80 -13.88 -71.11
N GLU A 16 12.47 -12.67 -71.55
CA GLU A 16 12.62 -12.18 -72.92
C GLU A 16 13.71 -11.10 -72.99
N SER A 17 14.81 -11.35 -73.72
CA SER A 17 15.88 -10.36 -73.90
C SER A 17 15.71 -9.56 -75.20
N ILE A 18 15.82 -8.24 -75.09
CA ILE A 18 15.88 -7.29 -76.22
C ILE A 18 17.21 -7.43 -76.99
N ALA A 19 18.14 -8.26 -76.52
CA ALA A 19 19.38 -8.57 -77.24
C ALA A 19 19.14 -9.14 -78.65
N SER A 20 17.94 -9.65 -78.96
CA SER A 20 17.57 -10.02 -80.34
C SER A 20 17.29 -8.83 -81.28
N ILE A 21 17.16 -7.62 -80.74
CA ILE A 21 16.74 -6.39 -81.44
C ILE A 21 17.89 -5.36 -81.56
N ALA A 22 18.98 -5.55 -80.82
CA ALA A 22 20.10 -4.62 -80.75
C ALA A 22 21.13 -4.83 -81.89
N GLN A 23 20.78 -4.45 -83.12
CA GLN A 23 21.77 -3.84 -84.02
C GLN A 23 21.34 -2.39 -84.31
N SER A 24 22.31 -1.50 -84.14
CA SER A 24 22.13 -0.10 -83.76
C SER A 24 21.73 0.88 -84.89
N SER A 25 20.68 0.60 -85.65
CA SER A 25 20.24 1.55 -86.70
C SER A 25 18.74 1.85 -86.78
N ASP A 26 17.85 1.05 -86.18
CA ASP A 26 16.44 1.08 -86.60
C ASP A 26 15.40 1.29 -85.50
N PHE A 27 15.68 2.10 -84.47
CA PHE A 27 14.65 2.50 -83.49
C PHE A 27 13.49 3.30 -84.11
N LYS A 28 13.76 4.03 -85.21
CA LYS A 28 12.72 4.70 -86.02
C LYS A 28 11.97 3.75 -86.97
N GLU A 29 12.53 2.60 -87.34
CA GLU A 29 11.84 1.61 -88.16
C GLU A 29 11.08 0.58 -87.32
N LEU A 30 11.58 0.21 -86.13
CA LEU A 30 10.86 -0.58 -85.14
C LEU A 30 9.58 0.12 -84.66
N ALA A 31 9.60 1.45 -84.54
CA ALA A 31 8.40 2.24 -84.25
C ALA A 31 7.35 2.20 -85.39
N LYS A 32 7.71 1.75 -86.60
CA LYS A 32 6.77 1.54 -87.73
C LYS A 32 6.17 0.13 -87.75
N HIS A 33 6.77 -0.84 -87.07
CA HIS A 33 6.26 -2.22 -86.98
C HIS A 33 5.27 -2.37 -85.82
N GLN A 34 3.98 -2.24 -86.14
CA GLN A 34 2.88 -2.18 -85.16
C GLN A 34 2.81 -3.41 -84.23
N ASP A 35 3.15 -4.60 -84.73
CA ASP A 35 3.12 -5.86 -83.96
C ASP A 35 4.20 -5.91 -82.86
N LYS A 36 5.43 -5.46 -83.17
CA LYS A 36 6.55 -5.40 -82.19
C LYS A 36 6.35 -4.30 -81.16
N VAL A 37 5.69 -3.20 -81.55
CA VAL A 37 5.30 -2.14 -80.61
C VAL A 37 4.24 -2.68 -79.64
N GLN A 38 3.25 -3.46 -80.10
CA GLN A 38 2.23 -4.06 -79.23
C GLN A 38 2.82 -5.04 -78.18
N GLU A 39 3.83 -5.82 -78.54
CA GLU A 39 4.55 -6.72 -77.62
C GLU A 39 5.25 -5.93 -76.51
N LEU A 40 5.99 -4.86 -76.87
CA LEU A 40 6.63 -3.96 -75.91
C LEU A 40 5.61 -3.19 -75.05
N GLU A 41 4.48 -2.79 -75.63
CA GLU A 41 3.38 -2.14 -74.91
C GLU A 41 2.75 -3.07 -73.86
N ASN A 42 2.55 -4.35 -74.19
CA ASN A 42 2.05 -5.34 -73.25
C ASN A 42 3.05 -5.63 -72.13
N ARG A 43 4.35 -5.66 -72.45
CA ARG A 43 5.42 -5.81 -71.47
C ARG A 43 5.45 -4.65 -70.48
N VAL A 44 5.38 -3.41 -70.97
CA VAL A 44 5.31 -2.22 -70.10
C VAL A 44 4.02 -2.16 -69.29
N LYS A 45 2.87 -2.57 -69.84
CA LYS A 45 1.64 -2.72 -69.05
C LYS A 45 1.79 -3.69 -67.89
N ASN A 46 2.45 -4.83 -68.12
CA ASN A 46 2.71 -5.81 -67.06
C ASN A 46 3.65 -5.26 -65.99
N TRP A 47 4.70 -4.54 -66.38
CA TRP A 47 5.58 -3.84 -65.44
C TRP A 47 4.83 -2.80 -64.61
N ILE A 48 4.03 -1.94 -65.25
CA ILE A 48 3.22 -0.93 -64.55
C ILE A 48 2.28 -1.61 -63.55
N LYS A 49 1.65 -2.72 -63.92
CA LYS A 49 0.75 -3.46 -63.03
C LYS A 49 1.49 -4.05 -61.82
N LYS A 50 2.64 -4.71 -62.03
CA LYS A 50 3.50 -5.24 -60.94
C LYS A 50 3.94 -4.11 -60.00
N LEU A 51 4.35 -2.97 -60.56
CA LEU A 51 4.77 -1.79 -59.80
C LEU A 51 3.62 -1.15 -59.02
N ASP A 52 2.44 -1.03 -59.62
CA ASP A 52 1.24 -0.52 -58.94
C ASP A 52 0.77 -1.46 -57.82
N GLU A 53 0.91 -2.77 -57.96
CA GLU A 53 0.62 -3.73 -56.87
C GLU A 53 1.56 -3.52 -55.68
N MET A 54 2.86 -3.32 -55.92
CA MET A 54 3.82 -2.97 -54.86
C MET A 54 3.58 -1.58 -54.25
N LEU A 55 3.16 -0.61 -55.06
CA LEU A 55 2.80 0.73 -54.59
C LEU A 55 1.50 0.69 -53.74
N LYS A 56 0.54 -0.18 -54.04
CA LYS A 56 -0.68 -0.36 -53.23
C LYS A 56 -0.42 -0.85 -51.81
N GLU A 57 0.64 -1.63 -51.57
CA GLU A 57 1.07 -1.98 -50.19
C GLU A 57 1.41 -0.73 -49.36
N SER A 58 1.75 0.39 -50.01
CA SER A 58 2.04 1.65 -49.33
C SER A 58 0.81 2.44 -48.90
N GLU A 59 -0.30 2.27 -49.61
CA GLU A 59 -1.57 2.97 -49.37
C GLU A 59 -2.45 2.24 -48.35
N GLN A 60 -2.13 0.98 -48.02
CA GLN A 60 -2.85 0.24 -46.99
C GLN A 60 -2.58 0.82 -45.59
N ILE A 61 -3.66 1.07 -44.85
CA ILE A 61 -3.60 1.45 -43.43
C ILE A 61 -2.87 0.34 -42.66
N ARG A 62 -1.68 0.67 -42.17
CA ARG A 62 -0.80 -0.29 -41.50
C ARG A 62 -1.45 -0.71 -40.18
N ARG A 63 -1.75 -2.01 -40.01
CA ARG A 63 -2.13 -2.56 -38.69
C ARG A 63 -0.88 -2.60 -37.83
N GLU A 64 -0.81 -1.73 -36.83
CA GLU A 64 0.30 -1.73 -35.88
C GLU A 64 0.23 -2.97 -34.99
N ASN A 65 1.27 -3.81 -35.05
CA ASN A 65 1.44 -4.90 -34.10
C ASN A 65 1.57 -4.34 -32.67
N HIS A 66 0.78 -4.87 -31.74
CA HIS A 66 0.63 -4.30 -30.40
C HIS A 66 1.89 -4.40 -29.51
N SER A 67 2.87 -5.22 -29.88
CA SER A 67 4.17 -5.37 -29.23
C SER A 67 5.31 -4.68 -29.97
N SER A 68 5.02 -4.03 -31.10
CA SER A 68 6.06 -3.45 -31.94
C SER A 68 6.75 -2.29 -31.22
N GLY A 69 8.08 -2.30 -31.28
CA GLY A 69 8.96 -1.26 -30.73
C GLY A 69 9.51 -0.32 -31.80
N PRO A 70 10.29 0.71 -31.40
CA PRO A 70 10.89 1.67 -32.32
C PRO A 70 11.88 1.03 -33.32
N GLN A 71 12.56 -0.05 -32.92
CA GLN A 71 13.50 -0.75 -33.80
C GLN A 71 12.80 -1.41 -35.00
N ASP A 72 11.62 -2.00 -34.80
CA ASP A 72 10.85 -2.60 -35.90
C ASP A 72 10.43 -1.54 -36.93
N GLU A 73 10.14 -0.31 -36.47
CA GLU A 73 9.82 0.80 -37.37
C GLU A 73 11.05 1.18 -38.21
N LEU A 74 12.24 1.21 -37.61
CA LEU A 74 13.49 1.47 -38.33
C LEU A 74 13.78 0.37 -39.36
N GLU A 75 13.68 -0.89 -38.97
CA GLU A 75 13.90 -2.03 -39.85
C GLU A 75 12.92 -2.03 -41.03
N TYR A 76 11.67 -1.69 -40.78
CA TYR A 76 10.68 -1.50 -41.83
C TYR A 76 11.13 -0.47 -42.87
N TRP A 77 11.53 0.74 -42.43
CA TRP A 77 11.93 1.80 -43.37
C TRP A 77 13.25 1.49 -44.07
N LYS A 78 14.19 0.80 -43.41
CA LYS A 78 15.41 0.28 -44.04
C LYS A 78 15.09 -0.78 -45.11
N LYS A 79 14.22 -1.75 -44.81
CA LYS A 79 13.78 -2.78 -45.77
C LYS A 79 13.09 -2.16 -46.98
N ARG A 80 12.20 -1.21 -46.72
CA ARG A 80 11.49 -0.46 -47.77
C ARG A 80 12.44 0.36 -48.63
N GLY A 81 13.38 1.08 -48.01
CA GLY A 81 14.40 1.85 -48.71
C GLY A 81 15.28 0.97 -49.61
N ALA A 82 15.68 -0.21 -49.13
CA ALA A 82 16.42 -1.19 -49.92
C ALA A 82 15.62 -1.67 -51.15
N ARG A 83 14.35 -2.07 -50.96
CA ARG A 83 13.47 -2.55 -52.03
C ARG A 83 13.26 -1.48 -53.11
N PHE A 84 12.92 -0.25 -52.74
CA PHE A 84 12.80 0.83 -53.73
C PHE A 84 14.13 1.22 -54.37
N SER A 85 15.26 1.08 -53.66
CA SER A 85 16.58 1.31 -54.26
C SER A 85 16.88 0.30 -55.37
N GLN A 86 16.51 -0.97 -55.18
CA GLN A 86 16.65 -1.99 -56.21
C GLN A 86 15.73 -1.72 -57.40
N ILE A 87 14.46 -1.38 -57.14
CA ILE A 87 13.51 -1.03 -58.20
C ILE A 87 14.02 0.15 -59.02
N VAL A 88 14.54 1.20 -58.39
CA VAL A 88 15.14 2.35 -59.09
C VAL A 88 16.35 1.92 -59.92
N ASN A 89 17.19 1.01 -59.42
CA ASN A 89 18.31 0.47 -60.20
C ASN A 89 17.84 -0.37 -61.40
N GLN A 90 16.81 -1.20 -61.23
CA GLN A 90 16.22 -2.02 -62.29
C GLN A 90 15.51 -1.17 -63.35
N VAL A 91 14.78 -0.13 -62.95
CA VAL A 91 14.17 0.85 -63.86
C VAL A 91 15.24 1.56 -64.71
N ASN A 92 16.40 1.85 -64.11
CA ASN A 92 17.54 2.47 -64.80
C ASN A 92 18.40 1.46 -65.58
N SER A 93 18.05 0.17 -65.60
CA SER A 93 18.75 -0.83 -66.41
C SER A 93 18.66 -0.48 -67.90
N GLN A 94 19.69 -0.88 -68.64
CA GLN A 94 19.78 -0.58 -70.07
C GLN A 94 18.57 -1.12 -70.85
N GLU A 95 18.11 -2.34 -70.53
CA GLU A 95 16.99 -2.97 -71.24
C GLU A 95 15.66 -2.23 -71.02
N VAL A 96 15.36 -1.85 -69.77
CA VAL A 96 14.13 -1.10 -69.44
C VAL A 96 14.17 0.29 -70.09
N GLN A 97 15.28 1.03 -69.98
CA GLN A 97 15.41 2.35 -70.59
C GLN A 97 15.27 2.33 -72.12
N MET A 98 15.82 1.31 -72.78
CA MET A 98 15.69 1.14 -74.23
C MET A 98 14.25 0.82 -74.64
N THR A 99 13.55 -0.03 -73.88
CA THR A 99 12.12 -0.34 -74.10
C THR A 99 11.24 0.91 -74.02
N ILE A 100 11.47 1.73 -73.00
CA ILE A 100 10.73 2.97 -72.79
C ILE A 100 11.04 4.01 -73.88
N TYR A 101 12.29 4.06 -74.37
CA TYR A 101 12.65 4.92 -75.49
C TYR A 101 11.92 4.53 -76.78
N CYS A 102 11.79 3.24 -77.09
CA CYS A 102 11.01 2.74 -78.22
C CYS A 102 9.53 3.15 -78.14
N ILE A 103 8.90 2.98 -76.97
CA ILE A 103 7.50 3.34 -76.73
C ILE A 103 7.28 4.86 -76.82
N ARG A 104 8.28 5.65 -76.41
CA ARG A 104 8.28 7.11 -76.59
C ARG A 104 8.32 7.51 -78.07
N MET A 105 9.16 6.85 -78.87
CA MET A 105 9.26 7.09 -80.32
C MET A 105 8.00 6.62 -81.07
N ALA A 106 7.31 5.60 -80.57
CA ALA A 106 6.03 5.13 -81.10
C ALA A 106 4.82 6.00 -80.71
N HIS A 107 5.02 7.09 -79.94
CA HIS A 107 3.96 7.98 -79.47
C HIS A 107 2.82 7.29 -78.71
N SER A 108 3.11 6.19 -78.02
CA SER A 108 2.11 5.44 -77.25
C SER A 108 1.60 6.23 -76.04
N LYS A 109 0.32 6.03 -75.70
CA LYS A 109 -0.29 6.60 -74.49
C LYS A 109 0.32 6.02 -73.21
N LEU A 110 0.87 4.80 -73.27
CA LEU A 110 1.51 4.11 -72.15
C LEU A 110 2.75 4.82 -71.62
N PHE A 111 3.41 5.63 -72.46
CA PHE A 111 4.55 6.43 -72.00
C PHE A 111 4.16 7.42 -70.90
N LYS A 112 2.93 7.97 -70.93
CA LYS A 112 2.43 8.86 -69.88
C LYS A 112 2.19 8.11 -68.57
N GLU A 113 1.57 6.94 -68.65
CA GLU A 113 1.30 6.08 -67.48
C GLU A 113 2.61 5.63 -66.82
N TRP A 114 3.60 5.19 -67.62
CA TRP A 114 4.93 4.86 -67.12
C TRP A 114 5.59 6.04 -66.38
N LEU A 115 5.53 7.24 -66.95
CA LEU A 115 6.14 8.43 -66.37
C LEU A 115 5.46 8.86 -65.05
N GLU A 116 4.17 8.55 -64.88
CA GLU A 116 3.48 8.71 -63.60
C GLU A 116 3.91 7.66 -62.59
N THR A 117 4.03 6.39 -62.99
CA THR A 117 4.50 5.30 -62.12
C THR A 117 5.95 5.53 -61.67
N ASP A 118 6.85 5.95 -62.57
CA ASP A 118 8.25 6.27 -62.26
C ASP A 118 8.38 7.43 -61.25
N LYS A 119 7.53 8.46 -61.38
CA LYS A 119 7.44 9.54 -60.39
C LYS A 119 6.98 9.02 -59.02
N LYS A 120 6.00 8.11 -58.98
CA LYS A 120 5.54 7.49 -57.72
C LYS A 120 6.65 6.65 -57.06
N ILE A 121 7.40 5.88 -57.85
CA ILE A 121 8.55 5.09 -57.37
C ILE A 121 9.61 6.02 -56.77
N THR A 122 9.98 7.07 -57.50
CA THR A 122 10.97 8.06 -57.04
C THR A 122 10.50 8.77 -55.77
N PHE A 123 9.21 9.08 -55.66
CA PHE A 123 8.61 9.64 -54.45
C PHE A 123 8.73 8.66 -53.26
N CYS A 124 8.30 7.41 -53.42
CA CYS A 124 8.39 6.40 -52.35
C CYS A 124 9.83 6.07 -51.93
N TYR A 125 10.78 6.09 -52.88
CA TYR A 125 12.20 5.94 -52.57
C TYR A 125 12.71 7.08 -51.68
N ASN A 126 12.43 8.33 -52.06
CA ASN A 126 12.84 9.50 -51.29
C ASN A 126 12.15 9.54 -49.92
N GLU A 127 10.86 9.20 -49.85
CA GLU A 127 10.09 9.06 -48.62
C GLU A 127 10.75 8.05 -47.67
N ALA A 128 11.05 6.83 -48.16
CA ALA A 128 11.66 5.79 -47.35
C ALA A 128 13.06 6.16 -46.85
N LYS A 129 13.85 6.81 -47.71
CA LYS A 129 15.22 7.26 -47.37
C LYS A 129 15.22 8.37 -46.31
N ASP A 130 14.35 9.37 -46.44
CA ASP A 130 14.22 10.45 -45.46
C ASP A 130 13.72 9.92 -44.11
N ASN A 131 12.65 9.10 -44.12
CA ASN A 131 12.10 8.50 -42.92
C ASN A 131 13.12 7.61 -42.19
N ALA A 132 13.87 6.78 -42.93
CA ALA A 132 14.92 5.94 -42.36
C ALA A 132 16.00 6.79 -41.69
N LYS A 133 16.43 7.90 -42.30
CA LYS A 133 17.44 8.81 -41.71
C LYS A 133 16.98 9.41 -40.38
N PHE A 134 15.74 9.88 -40.33
CA PHE A 134 15.17 10.47 -39.10
C PHE A 134 14.98 9.44 -37.98
N ILE A 135 14.48 8.25 -38.31
CA ILE A 135 14.27 7.18 -37.32
C ILE A 135 15.62 6.59 -36.87
N GLN A 136 16.62 6.55 -37.74
CA GLN A 136 17.97 6.12 -37.37
C GLN A 136 18.61 7.08 -36.36
N ALA A 137 18.34 8.39 -36.44
CA ALA A 137 18.78 9.32 -35.40
C ALA A 137 18.18 8.99 -34.02
N LEU A 138 16.95 8.46 -34.00
CA LEU A 138 16.27 8.00 -32.80
C LEU A 138 16.87 6.70 -32.24
N GLU A 139 17.42 5.81 -33.06
CA GLU A 139 18.05 4.54 -32.66
C GLU A 139 19.07 4.73 -31.53
N SER A 140 19.93 5.74 -31.66
CA SER A 140 20.95 6.08 -30.66
C SER A 140 20.36 6.43 -29.28
N LYS A 141 19.18 7.05 -29.25
CA LYS A 141 18.47 7.42 -28.02
C LYS A 141 17.59 6.26 -27.52
N CYS A 142 17.03 5.48 -28.43
CA CYS A 142 16.25 4.29 -28.13
C CYS A 142 17.07 3.16 -27.53
N HIS A 143 18.39 3.11 -27.71
CA HIS A 143 19.24 2.08 -27.11
C HIS A 143 19.06 1.97 -25.57
N SER A 144 18.88 3.13 -24.92
CA SER A 144 18.55 3.20 -23.49
C SER A 144 17.19 2.58 -23.13
N LEU A 145 16.25 2.49 -24.08
CA LEU A 145 14.97 1.82 -23.85
C LEU A 145 15.13 0.29 -23.76
N TYR A 146 16.11 -0.28 -24.46
CA TYR A 146 16.30 -1.74 -24.56
C TYR A 146 17.29 -2.29 -23.53
N LEU A 147 18.33 -1.52 -23.18
CA LEU A 147 19.40 -2.01 -22.31
C LEU A 147 19.34 -1.50 -20.87
N ASP A 148 18.79 -0.30 -20.64
CA ASP A 148 18.79 0.30 -19.31
C ASP A 148 17.56 -0.07 -18.49
N ASP A 149 17.76 -0.08 -17.17
CA ASP A 149 16.66 -0.24 -16.22
C ASP A 149 15.72 0.98 -16.22
N PRO A 150 14.44 0.83 -15.83
CA PRO A 150 13.48 1.93 -15.72
C PRO A 150 13.96 3.15 -14.92
N VAL A 151 14.92 2.98 -14.01
CA VAL A 151 15.52 4.09 -13.25
C VAL A 151 16.49 4.92 -14.12
N LYS A 152 17.38 4.24 -14.85
CA LYS A 152 18.38 4.88 -15.72
C LYS A 152 17.72 5.48 -16.96
N MET A 153 16.71 4.79 -17.52
CA MET A 153 15.92 5.22 -18.68
C MET A 153 15.34 6.64 -18.52
N ARG A 154 15.01 7.06 -17.28
CA ARG A 154 14.48 8.40 -16.99
C ARG A 154 15.36 9.53 -17.51
N LYS A 155 16.69 9.36 -17.47
CA LYS A 155 17.64 10.37 -17.93
C LYS A 155 17.60 10.57 -19.45
N SER A 156 17.19 9.54 -20.18
CA SER A 156 17.17 9.51 -21.64
C SER A 156 15.83 9.97 -22.24
N ILE A 157 14.74 9.98 -21.46
CA ILE A 157 13.39 10.35 -21.92
C ILE A 157 13.36 11.75 -22.55
N LEU A 158 14.02 12.74 -21.93
CA LEU A 158 14.03 14.10 -22.45
C LEU A 158 14.67 14.17 -23.84
N GLY A 159 15.84 13.55 -24.00
CA GLY A 159 16.53 13.49 -25.28
C GLY A 159 15.69 12.78 -26.34
N LEU A 160 15.02 11.67 -25.96
CA LEU A 160 14.16 10.91 -26.85
C LEU A 160 12.95 11.74 -27.33
N LEU A 161 12.23 12.41 -26.44
CA LEU A 161 11.09 13.26 -26.78
C LEU A 161 11.50 14.49 -27.61
N GLN A 162 12.67 15.06 -27.34
CA GLN A 162 13.23 16.14 -28.17
C GLN A 162 13.57 15.65 -29.58
N THR A 163 14.11 14.44 -29.73
CA THR A 163 14.34 13.83 -31.05
C THR A 163 13.03 13.58 -31.78
N VAL A 164 12.01 13.02 -31.12
CA VAL A 164 10.67 12.83 -31.73
C VAL A 164 10.07 14.15 -32.19
N ARG A 165 10.19 15.20 -31.36
CA ARG A 165 9.76 16.54 -31.73
C ARG A 165 10.52 17.09 -32.93
N LEU A 166 11.84 16.88 -32.99
CA LEU A 166 12.67 17.29 -34.12
C LEU A 166 12.19 16.62 -35.42
N ILE A 167 11.92 15.31 -35.36
CA ILE A 167 11.39 14.54 -36.50
C ILE A 167 10.07 15.14 -36.99
N HIS A 168 9.13 15.42 -36.09
CA HIS A 168 7.85 16.06 -36.43
C HIS A 168 8.04 17.46 -37.05
N SER A 169 9.06 18.22 -36.63
CA SER A 169 9.31 19.57 -37.13
C SER A 169 10.11 19.64 -38.45
N VAL A 170 11.02 18.71 -38.70
CA VAL A 170 12.00 18.81 -39.79
C VAL A 170 11.75 17.80 -40.91
N SER A 171 11.15 16.64 -40.61
CA SER A 171 10.90 15.63 -41.63
C SER A 171 9.89 16.12 -42.66
N GLN A 172 10.16 15.83 -43.92
CA GLN A 172 9.23 16.19 -45.01
C GLN A 172 8.12 15.15 -45.15
N PHE A 173 8.40 13.91 -44.80
CA PHE A 173 7.54 12.75 -45.04
C PHE A 173 7.00 12.09 -43.74
N TYR A 174 7.59 12.39 -42.58
CA TYR A 174 7.20 11.87 -41.25
C TYR A 174 6.60 12.94 -40.32
N ASN A 175 6.22 14.11 -40.85
CA ASN A 175 5.71 15.23 -40.06
C ASN A 175 4.22 15.15 -39.69
N THR A 176 3.51 14.08 -40.08
CA THR A 176 2.09 13.98 -39.75
C THR A 176 1.91 13.58 -38.28
N SER A 177 0.85 14.12 -37.66
CA SER A 177 0.48 13.79 -36.27
C SER A 177 0.24 12.29 -36.10
N GLU A 178 -0.28 11.61 -37.11
CA GLU A 178 -0.56 10.17 -37.12
C GLU A 178 0.72 9.34 -37.04
N ARG A 179 1.70 9.58 -37.93
CA ARG A 179 2.99 8.86 -37.94
C ARG A 179 3.80 9.11 -36.68
N THR A 180 3.77 10.34 -36.18
CA THR A 180 4.44 10.69 -34.91
C THR A 180 3.75 10.00 -33.71
N SER A 181 2.41 9.91 -33.72
CA SER A 181 1.66 9.20 -32.67
C SER A 181 1.93 7.70 -32.68
N ALA A 182 1.99 7.08 -33.86
CA ALA A 182 2.37 5.69 -34.06
C ALA A 182 3.75 5.38 -33.45
N LEU A 183 4.74 6.22 -33.76
CA LEU A 183 6.09 6.10 -33.21
C LEU A 183 6.11 6.23 -31.68
N MET A 184 5.35 7.19 -31.14
CA MET A 184 5.18 7.36 -29.69
C MET A 184 4.53 6.15 -29.03
N VAL A 185 3.55 5.50 -29.67
CA VAL A 185 2.95 4.25 -29.19
C VAL A 185 3.99 3.13 -29.14
N LYS A 186 4.85 3.02 -30.16
CA LYS A 186 5.94 2.02 -30.18
C LYS A 186 6.97 2.25 -29.07
N ILE A 187 7.36 3.51 -28.85
CA ILE A 187 8.20 3.90 -27.71
C ILE A 187 7.54 3.46 -26.39
N THR A 188 6.26 3.77 -26.21
CA THR A 188 5.50 3.39 -25.01
C THR A 188 5.44 1.86 -24.85
N ASN A 189 5.19 1.10 -25.91
CA ASN A 189 5.16 -0.37 -25.86
C ASN A 189 6.52 -0.91 -25.39
N GLN A 190 7.62 -0.37 -25.93
CA GLN A 190 8.97 -0.79 -25.52
C GLN A 190 9.25 -0.46 -24.05
N MET A 191 8.88 0.73 -23.57
CA MET A 191 9.01 1.09 -22.16
C MET A 191 8.25 0.12 -21.24
N ILE A 192 7.05 -0.31 -21.64
CA ILE A 192 6.27 -1.31 -20.90
C ILE A 192 7.00 -2.66 -20.87
N GLN A 193 7.56 -3.10 -22.00
CA GLN A 193 8.32 -4.36 -22.03
C GLN A 193 9.55 -4.31 -21.14
N THR A 194 10.33 -3.23 -21.18
CA THR A 194 11.49 -3.06 -20.30
C THR A 194 11.07 -3.00 -18.83
N CYS A 195 9.91 -2.42 -18.50
CA CYS A 195 9.35 -2.50 -17.15
C CYS A 195 8.99 -3.94 -16.76
N LYS A 196 8.37 -4.71 -17.66
CA LYS A 196 8.05 -6.13 -17.42
C LYS A 196 9.32 -6.95 -17.20
N ASP A 197 10.33 -6.79 -18.03
CA ASP A 197 11.61 -7.48 -17.91
C ASP A 197 12.35 -7.10 -16.62
N TYR A 198 12.31 -5.83 -16.23
CA TYR A 198 12.88 -5.37 -14.96
C TYR A 198 12.18 -5.99 -13.74
N ILE A 199 10.85 -6.11 -13.81
CA ILE A 199 10.03 -6.73 -12.77
C ILE A 199 10.31 -8.24 -12.67
N THR A 200 10.37 -8.96 -13.80
CA THR A 200 10.51 -10.43 -13.84
C THR A 200 11.96 -10.91 -13.87
N CYS A 201 12.94 -10.00 -13.75
CA CYS A 201 14.36 -10.32 -13.94
C CYS A 201 14.60 -11.03 -15.29
N ARG A 202 13.99 -10.50 -16.37
CA ARG A 202 14.00 -11.07 -17.73
C ARG A 202 13.39 -12.48 -17.79
N GLY A 203 12.29 -12.68 -17.07
CA GLY A 203 11.55 -13.94 -17.03
C GLY A 203 12.14 -15.02 -16.11
N GLN A 204 13.19 -14.71 -15.35
CA GLN A 204 13.81 -15.67 -14.41
C GLN A 204 12.99 -15.85 -13.13
N GLU A 205 12.23 -14.85 -12.73
CA GLU A 205 11.50 -14.84 -11.46
C GLU A 205 10.05 -14.38 -11.63
N SER A 206 9.16 -14.93 -10.80
CA SER A 206 7.77 -14.46 -10.73
C SER A 206 7.66 -13.27 -9.79
N ILE A 207 6.52 -12.58 -9.84
CA ILE A 207 6.21 -11.49 -8.89
C ILE A 207 6.10 -11.98 -7.44
N TRP A 208 5.99 -13.30 -7.22
CA TRP A 208 5.78 -13.93 -5.91
C TRP A 208 7.04 -14.58 -5.34
N SER A 209 8.06 -14.87 -6.16
CA SER A 209 9.30 -15.52 -5.71
C SER A 209 10.33 -14.53 -5.15
N GLN A 210 10.23 -13.27 -5.55
CA GLN A 210 11.14 -12.21 -5.14
C GLN A 210 10.84 -11.67 -3.73
N ASP A 211 11.86 -11.06 -3.12
CA ASP A 211 11.68 -10.30 -1.88
C ASP A 211 10.65 -9.17 -2.07
N ARG A 212 9.77 -9.01 -1.09
CA ARG A 212 8.62 -8.12 -1.20
C ARG A 212 9.00 -6.64 -1.21
N ALA A 213 10.04 -6.26 -0.46
CA ALA A 213 10.49 -4.87 -0.43
C ALA A 213 11.12 -4.50 -1.78
N VAL A 214 11.95 -5.40 -2.33
CA VAL A 214 12.55 -5.23 -3.66
C VAL A 214 11.46 -5.15 -4.75
N MET A 215 10.48 -6.05 -4.70
CA MET A 215 9.38 -6.06 -5.68
C MET A 215 8.53 -4.77 -5.61
N LYS A 216 8.18 -4.30 -4.42
CA LYS A 216 7.45 -3.02 -4.25
C LYS A 216 8.25 -1.83 -4.80
N ASP A 217 9.56 -1.78 -4.55
CA ASP A 217 10.42 -0.74 -5.12
C ASP A 217 10.41 -0.82 -6.65
N LYS A 218 10.67 -2.00 -7.25
CA LYS A 218 10.66 -2.17 -8.70
C LYS A 218 9.37 -1.68 -9.35
N LEU A 219 8.22 -2.10 -8.80
CA LEU A 219 6.89 -1.69 -9.25
C LEU A 219 6.69 -0.17 -9.16
N THR A 220 7.15 0.43 -8.05
CA THR A 220 7.08 1.88 -7.84
C THR A 220 7.97 2.63 -8.83
N GLN A 221 9.16 2.12 -9.15
CA GLN A 221 10.03 2.73 -10.15
C GLN A 221 9.39 2.74 -11.54
N CYS A 222 8.62 1.71 -11.93
CA CYS A 222 7.86 1.68 -13.18
C CYS A 222 6.73 2.74 -13.21
N ILE A 223 6.02 2.94 -12.10
CA ILE A 223 5.00 3.99 -11.98
C ILE A 223 5.63 5.38 -12.11
N ILE A 224 6.77 5.59 -11.45
CA ILE A 224 7.50 6.86 -11.53
C ILE A 224 7.99 7.11 -12.96
N LEU A 225 8.44 6.08 -13.67
CA LEU A 225 8.85 6.20 -15.08
C LEU A 225 7.71 6.76 -15.94
N ASN A 226 6.49 6.22 -15.84
CA ASN A 226 5.33 6.73 -16.59
C ASN A 226 5.01 8.19 -16.20
N LYS A 227 5.09 8.53 -14.91
CA LYS A 227 4.90 9.92 -14.44
C LYS A 227 5.93 10.88 -15.02
N VAL A 228 7.20 10.48 -15.04
CA VAL A 228 8.29 11.27 -15.65
C VAL A 228 8.05 11.42 -17.14
N TYR A 229 7.75 10.33 -17.84
CA TYR A 229 7.45 10.34 -19.28
C TYR A 229 6.34 11.34 -19.65
N ARG A 230 5.20 11.30 -18.94
CA ARG A 230 4.10 12.25 -19.13
C ARG A 230 4.51 13.70 -18.83
N ARG A 231 5.22 13.94 -17.73
CA ARG A 231 5.69 15.29 -17.37
C ARG A 231 6.65 15.85 -18.42
N THR A 232 7.59 15.04 -18.90
CA THR A 232 8.54 15.45 -19.93
C THR A 232 7.85 15.68 -21.26
N TYR A 233 6.82 14.90 -21.61
CA TYR A 233 6.00 15.16 -22.78
C TYR A 233 5.30 16.53 -22.71
N ILE A 234 4.63 16.84 -21.60
CA ILE A 234 3.97 18.14 -21.40
C ILE A 234 4.98 19.28 -21.48
N PHE A 235 6.16 19.10 -20.89
CA PHE A 235 7.26 20.07 -20.97
C PHE A 235 7.71 20.31 -22.41
N VAL A 236 7.97 19.25 -23.18
CA VAL A 236 8.39 19.34 -24.59
C VAL A 236 7.27 19.90 -25.47
N LYS A 237 6.01 19.59 -25.19
CA LYS A 237 4.83 20.15 -25.88
C LYS A 237 4.70 21.66 -25.68
N ASN A 238 4.95 22.16 -24.46
CA ASN A 238 4.80 23.58 -24.12
C ASN A 238 5.98 24.45 -24.52
N GLN A 239 7.14 23.86 -24.84
CA GLN A 239 8.27 24.61 -25.38
C GLN A 239 7.93 25.13 -26.79
N THR A 240 8.15 26.42 -27.07
CA THR A 240 8.03 27.01 -28.41
C THR A 240 9.42 27.10 -29.04
N LEU A 241 9.73 26.20 -29.97
CA LEU A 241 11.06 26.15 -30.62
C LEU A 241 11.08 26.92 -31.95
N ILE A 242 9.98 26.93 -32.71
CA ILE A 242 9.90 27.50 -34.06
C ILE A 242 8.58 28.27 -34.21
N PRO A 243 8.60 29.59 -34.52
CA PRO A 243 7.39 30.34 -34.83
C PRO A 243 6.73 29.81 -36.11
N GLY A 244 5.42 29.54 -36.07
CA GLY A 244 4.62 29.19 -37.26
C GLY A 244 4.46 27.70 -37.59
N GLN A 245 4.99 26.78 -36.76
CA GLN A 245 4.77 25.34 -36.96
C GLN A 245 3.47 24.83 -36.30
N PRO A 246 2.86 23.76 -36.84
CA PRO A 246 1.72 23.11 -36.20
C PRO A 246 2.09 22.64 -34.78
N PRO A 247 1.17 22.77 -33.81
CA PRO A 247 1.43 22.40 -32.44
C PRO A 247 1.74 20.91 -32.34
N PHE A 248 2.79 20.57 -31.57
CA PHE A 248 3.13 19.18 -31.23
C PHE A 248 2.06 18.61 -30.30
N ASN A 249 0.96 18.12 -30.89
CA ASN A 249 -0.20 17.66 -30.15
C ASN A 249 -0.72 16.35 -30.73
N PHE A 250 -1.00 15.40 -29.85
CA PHE A 250 -1.58 14.11 -30.17
C PHE A 250 -2.51 13.65 -29.05
N SER A 251 -3.36 12.68 -29.37
CA SER A 251 -4.27 12.08 -28.39
C SER A 251 -3.46 11.39 -27.30
N GLU A 252 -3.47 11.99 -26.10
CA GLU A 252 -2.77 11.42 -24.93
C GLU A 252 -3.30 10.03 -24.57
N ASN A 253 -4.60 9.81 -24.76
CA ASN A 253 -5.21 8.51 -24.49
C ASN A 253 -4.67 7.42 -25.41
N TYR A 254 -4.38 7.77 -26.67
CA TYR A 254 -3.84 6.82 -27.64
C TYR A 254 -2.39 6.44 -27.32
N VAL A 255 -1.54 7.42 -26.97
CA VAL A 255 -0.12 7.22 -26.70
C VAL A 255 0.16 6.61 -25.32
N PHE A 256 -0.52 7.11 -24.29
CA PHE A 256 -0.22 6.76 -22.89
C PHE A 256 -1.22 5.77 -22.29
N GLY A 257 -2.39 5.58 -22.88
CA GLY A 257 -3.47 4.78 -22.28
C GLY A 257 -3.07 3.34 -21.95
N LYS A 258 -2.23 2.71 -22.79
CA LYS A 258 -1.66 1.38 -22.51
C LYS A 258 -0.74 1.40 -21.28
N PHE A 259 0.14 2.39 -21.16
CA PHE A 259 1.06 2.50 -20.03
C PHE A 259 0.28 2.80 -18.74
N ASP A 260 -0.76 3.64 -18.80
CA ASP A 260 -1.60 3.88 -17.64
C ASP A 260 -2.36 2.63 -17.22
N GLY A 261 -2.84 1.82 -18.18
CA GLY A 261 -3.44 0.52 -17.91
C GLY A 261 -2.47 -0.41 -17.16
N PHE A 262 -1.23 -0.47 -17.62
CA PHE A 262 -0.16 -1.21 -16.95
C PHE A 262 0.16 -0.66 -15.55
N CYS A 263 0.27 0.66 -15.38
CA CYS A 263 0.46 1.27 -14.06
C CYS A 263 -0.71 0.99 -13.12
N ARG A 264 -1.97 1.02 -13.60
CA ARG A 264 -3.14 0.64 -12.81
C ARG A 264 -3.06 -0.82 -12.37
N ARG A 265 -2.63 -1.73 -13.26
CA ARG A 265 -2.41 -3.14 -12.92
C ARG A 265 -1.35 -3.29 -11.83
N ILE A 266 -0.20 -2.64 -11.98
CA ILE A 266 0.87 -2.66 -11.00
C ILE A 266 0.42 -2.09 -9.64
N MET A 267 -0.32 -0.97 -9.62
CA MET A 267 -0.84 -0.40 -8.37
C MET A 267 -1.73 -1.40 -7.62
N LYS A 268 -2.57 -2.16 -8.32
CA LYS A 268 -3.37 -3.23 -7.70
C LYS A 268 -2.48 -4.32 -7.11
N ILE A 269 -1.40 -4.71 -7.78
CA ILE A 269 -0.43 -5.67 -7.25
C ILE A 269 0.25 -5.15 -5.97
N ILE A 270 0.65 -3.87 -5.95
CA ILE A 270 1.20 -3.24 -4.74
C ILE A 270 0.17 -3.30 -3.59
N SER A 271 -1.09 -2.91 -3.86
CA SER A 271 -2.14 -2.96 -2.85
C SER A 271 -2.41 -4.38 -2.33
N MET A 272 -2.32 -5.41 -3.18
CA MET A 272 -2.40 -6.80 -2.72
C MET A 272 -1.24 -7.15 -1.79
N PHE A 273 -0.02 -6.76 -2.13
CA PHE A 273 1.14 -7.01 -1.27
C PHE A 273 1.03 -6.29 0.07
N GLU A 274 0.60 -5.03 0.08
CA GLU A 274 0.33 -4.26 1.30
C GLU A 274 -0.71 -4.94 2.18
N LEU A 275 -1.84 -5.36 1.60
CA LEU A 275 -2.88 -6.07 2.34
C LEU A 275 -2.33 -7.39 2.91
N ILE A 276 -1.58 -8.17 2.14
CA ILE A 276 -0.99 -9.42 2.62
C ILE A 276 -0.02 -9.18 3.79
N ASP A 277 0.83 -8.17 3.68
CA ASP A 277 1.83 -7.86 4.71
C ASP A 277 1.16 -7.32 5.98
N ASP A 278 0.15 -6.48 5.83
CA ASP A 278 -0.63 -5.93 6.94
C ASP A 278 -1.31 -7.03 7.75
N TYR A 279 -1.97 -7.98 7.09
CA TYR A 279 -2.64 -9.09 7.75
C TYR A 279 -1.65 -10.08 8.36
N THR A 280 -0.56 -10.38 7.65
CA THR A 280 0.50 -11.24 8.20
C THR A 280 1.07 -10.64 9.48
N GLY A 281 1.33 -9.32 9.50
CA GLY A 281 1.78 -8.61 10.69
C GLY A 281 0.74 -8.58 11.82
N LEU A 282 -0.55 -8.40 11.49
CA LEU A 282 -1.66 -8.46 12.46
C LEU A 282 -1.76 -9.84 13.12
N PHE A 283 -1.70 -10.92 12.35
CA PHE A 283 -1.78 -12.29 12.86
C PHE A 283 -0.53 -12.68 13.66
N GLN A 284 0.68 -12.26 13.26
CA GLN A 284 1.90 -12.47 14.05
C GLN A 284 1.83 -11.82 15.43
N ARG A 285 1.20 -10.65 15.52
CA ARG A 285 0.94 -9.96 16.80
C ARG A 285 -0.23 -10.57 17.59
N ARG A 286 -0.79 -11.70 17.12
CA ARG A 286 -1.95 -12.41 17.68
C ARG A 286 -3.17 -11.49 17.88
N MET A 287 -3.26 -10.43 17.08
CA MET A 287 -4.23 -9.34 17.28
C MET A 287 -4.34 -8.90 18.74
N GLU A 288 -3.18 -8.57 19.33
CA GLU A 288 -3.02 -8.06 20.69
C GLU A 288 -3.61 -8.96 21.81
N GLY A 289 -3.84 -10.23 21.52
CA GLY A 289 -4.48 -11.18 22.44
C GLY A 289 -6.01 -11.07 22.48
N LEU A 290 -6.63 -10.44 21.48
CA LEU A 290 -8.08 -10.40 21.28
C LEU A 290 -8.61 -11.60 20.48
N LEU A 291 -7.74 -12.33 19.79
CA LEU A 291 -8.04 -13.63 19.19
C LEU A 291 -7.20 -14.69 19.89
N LEU A 292 -7.88 -15.72 20.39
CA LEU A 292 -7.28 -16.78 21.20
C LEU A 292 -7.63 -18.14 20.61
N GLY A 293 -6.66 -19.05 20.64
CA GLY A 293 -6.82 -20.46 20.28
C GLY A 293 -7.33 -20.67 18.85
N GLU A 294 -8.31 -21.56 18.72
CA GLU A 294 -8.86 -22.06 17.45
C GLU A 294 -9.38 -20.93 16.53
N ALA A 295 -9.93 -19.85 17.08
CA ALA A 295 -10.43 -18.74 16.25
C ALA A 295 -9.31 -17.97 15.52
N LEU A 296 -8.10 -17.92 16.09
CA LEU A 296 -6.94 -17.33 15.42
C LEU A 296 -6.43 -18.27 14.32
N ASP A 297 -6.35 -19.56 14.63
CA ASP A 297 -5.89 -20.58 13.67
C ASP A 297 -6.84 -20.68 12.47
N ASP A 298 -8.15 -20.64 12.70
CA ASP A 298 -9.18 -20.59 11.66
C ASP A 298 -9.05 -19.33 10.78
N ALA A 299 -8.82 -18.17 11.39
CA ALA A 299 -8.63 -16.92 10.66
C ALA A 299 -7.35 -16.94 9.80
N ILE A 300 -6.26 -17.51 10.33
CA ILE A 300 -5.00 -17.70 9.60
C ILE A 300 -5.19 -18.70 8.45
N SER A 301 -5.92 -19.81 8.67
CA SER A 301 -6.20 -20.80 7.63
C SER A 301 -7.02 -20.18 6.50
N LYS A 302 -8.14 -19.52 6.83
CA LYS A 302 -8.98 -18.80 5.85
C LYS A 302 -8.19 -17.75 5.10
N PHE A 303 -7.35 -16.96 5.77
CA PHE A 303 -6.52 -15.97 5.10
C PHE A 303 -5.49 -16.61 4.16
N THR A 304 -4.92 -17.76 4.56
CA THR A 304 -4.00 -18.52 3.72
C THR A 304 -4.71 -19.03 2.47
N GLU A 305 -5.92 -19.56 2.60
CA GLU A 305 -6.76 -19.96 1.46
C GLU A 305 -7.05 -18.79 0.51
N ILE A 306 -7.47 -17.64 1.05
CA ILE A 306 -7.72 -16.41 0.27
C ILE A 306 -6.45 -15.98 -0.49
N ARG A 307 -5.29 -16.06 0.15
CA ARG A 307 -4.00 -15.76 -0.47
C ARG A 307 -3.68 -16.75 -1.60
N GLN A 308 -3.95 -18.04 -1.44
CA GLN A 308 -3.72 -19.05 -2.49
C GLN A 308 -4.59 -18.83 -3.73
N ILE A 309 -5.80 -18.28 -3.59
CA ILE A 309 -6.67 -17.91 -4.72
C ILE A 309 -5.93 -16.98 -5.68
N VAL A 310 -5.13 -16.06 -5.18
CA VAL A 310 -4.41 -15.10 -6.02
C VAL A 310 -3.03 -15.60 -6.41
N MET A 311 -2.33 -16.36 -5.56
CA MET A 311 -0.92 -16.72 -5.80
C MET A 311 -0.69 -17.88 -6.76
N ASN A 312 -1.62 -18.83 -6.86
CA ASN A 312 -1.43 -20.05 -7.66
C ASN A 312 -2.10 -19.96 -9.03
N LYS A 313 -1.93 -18.84 -9.74
CA LYS A 313 -2.55 -18.65 -11.05
C LYS A 313 -1.51 -18.75 -12.17
N PRO A 314 -1.85 -19.42 -13.29
CA PRO A 314 -0.92 -19.64 -14.41
C PRO A 314 -0.80 -18.43 -15.34
N TYR A 315 -1.62 -17.39 -15.16
CA TYR A 315 -1.61 -16.21 -16.04
C TYR A 315 -0.51 -15.19 -15.68
N ASP A 316 -0.11 -14.37 -16.65
CA ASP A 316 0.78 -13.23 -16.42
C ASP A 316 0.04 -12.11 -15.65
N TYR A 317 0.43 -11.90 -14.39
CA TYR A 317 -0.11 -10.83 -13.55
C TYR A 317 0.15 -9.43 -14.11
N LEU A 318 1.20 -9.26 -14.92
CA LEU A 318 1.59 -7.99 -15.54
C LEU A 318 0.87 -7.72 -16.87
N ASP A 319 0.06 -8.66 -17.37
CA ASP A 319 -0.76 -8.42 -18.55
C ASP A 319 -2.00 -7.59 -18.19
N ALA A 320 -1.99 -6.33 -18.63
CA ALA A 320 -3.08 -5.39 -18.42
C ALA A 320 -4.37 -5.75 -19.17
N ARG A 321 -4.32 -6.66 -20.17
CA ARG A 321 -5.51 -7.08 -20.93
C ARG A 321 -6.22 -8.26 -20.29
N ASN A 322 -5.55 -9.00 -19.43
CA ASN A 322 -6.12 -10.15 -18.78
C ASN A 322 -7.24 -9.72 -17.81
N THR A 323 -8.47 -10.13 -18.12
CA THR A 323 -9.67 -9.85 -17.32
C THR A 323 -9.85 -10.82 -16.15
N GLU A 324 -9.23 -12.01 -16.19
CA GLU A 324 -9.26 -13.00 -15.11
C GLU A 324 -8.61 -12.46 -13.84
N PHE A 325 -7.46 -11.80 -13.97
CA PHE A 325 -6.82 -11.10 -12.83
C PHE A 325 -7.78 -10.09 -12.19
N GLU A 326 -8.54 -9.35 -12.99
CA GLU A 326 -9.44 -8.31 -12.46
C GLU A 326 -10.57 -8.95 -11.62
N ASN A 327 -11.06 -10.10 -12.07
CA ASN A 327 -12.06 -10.87 -11.33
C ASN A 327 -11.46 -11.51 -10.06
N ASP A 328 -10.27 -12.08 -10.14
CA ASP A 328 -9.58 -12.68 -8.99
C ASP A 328 -9.18 -11.63 -7.95
N PHE A 329 -8.74 -10.43 -8.39
CA PHE A 329 -8.46 -9.30 -7.51
C PHE A 329 -9.71 -8.83 -6.76
N LYS A 330 -10.86 -8.72 -7.44
CA LYS A 330 -12.14 -8.38 -6.79
C LYS A 330 -12.58 -9.46 -5.81
N LYS A 331 -12.45 -10.74 -6.17
CA LYS A 331 -12.72 -11.85 -5.25
C LYS A 331 -11.83 -11.78 -4.02
N PHE A 332 -10.53 -11.55 -4.20
CA PHE A 332 -9.59 -11.39 -3.10
C PHE A 332 -10.00 -10.27 -2.13
N LEU A 333 -10.39 -9.10 -2.67
CA LEU A 333 -10.88 -8.00 -1.84
C LEU A 333 -12.17 -8.39 -1.08
N SER A 334 -13.17 -8.95 -1.77
CA SER A 334 -14.43 -9.40 -1.16
C SER A 334 -14.19 -10.40 -0.03
N HIS A 335 -13.43 -11.46 -0.28
CA HIS A 335 -13.17 -12.49 0.74
C HIS A 335 -12.33 -11.94 1.90
N THR A 336 -11.43 -10.98 1.64
CA THR A 336 -10.67 -10.32 2.71
C THR A 336 -11.57 -9.42 3.55
N ASP A 337 -12.55 -8.74 2.94
CA ASP A 337 -13.53 -7.93 3.66
C ASP A 337 -14.52 -8.80 4.45
N GLU A 338 -14.98 -9.93 3.90
CA GLU A 338 -15.78 -10.93 4.63
C GLU A 338 -15.00 -11.51 5.83
N LEU A 339 -13.70 -11.76 5.67
CA LEU A 339 -12.83 -12.18 6.77
C LEU A 339 -12.71 -11.08 7.83
N LYS A 340 -12.61 -9.79 7.45
CA LYS A 340 -12.61 -8.67 8.40
C LYS A 340 -13.87 -8.66 9.25
N GLU A 341 -15.03 -8.79 8.61
CA GLU A 341 -16.32 -8.79 9.29
C GLU A 341 -16.43 -10.00 10.23
N THR A 342 -16.08 -11.19 9.76
CA THR A 342 -16.09 -12.41 10.58
C THR A 342 -15.19 -12.29 11.82
N ILE A 343 -14.00 -11.71 11.64
CA ILE A 343 -13.07 -11.43 12.72
C ILE A 343 -13.64 -10.40 13.69
N ALA A 344 -14.21 -9.30 13.18
CA ALA A 344 -14.82 -8.26 13.99
C ALA A 344 -15.93 -8.84 14.86
N ASP A 345 -16.85 -9.59 14.27
CA ASP A 345 -17.97 -10.25 14.97
C ASP A 345 -17.48 -11.23 16.03
N THR A 346 -16.42 -11.99 15.73
CA THR A 346 -15.82 -12.92 16.69
C THR A 346 -15.23 -12.19 17.90
N ILE A 347 -14.52 -11.08 17.66
CA ILE A 347 -13.95 -10.23 18.70
C ILE A 347 -15.07 -9.61 19.55
N GLU A 348 -16.11 -9.04 18.93
CA GLU A 348 -17.25 -8.45 19.65
C GLU A 348 -17.95 -9.49 20.54
N ARG A 349 -18.22 -10.68 19.99
CA ARG A 349 -18.89 -11.77 20.72
C ARG A 349 -18.07 -12.27 21.90
N ASN A 350 -16.76 -12.43 21.74
CA ASN A 350 -15.89 -12.96 22.78
C ASN A 350 -15.69 -11.97 23.95
N PHE A 351 -15.74 -10.66 23.68
CA PHE A 351 -15.46 -9.62 24.67
C PHE A 351 -16.70 -8.89 25.17
N ASP A 352 -17.90 -9.26 24.75
CA ASP A 352 -19.14 -8.58 25.16
C ASP A 352 -19.32 -8.50 26.69
N SER A 353 -18.89 -9.54 27.42
CA SER A 353 -18.98 -9.56 28.90
C SER A 353 -17.85 -8.80 29.61
N VAL A 354 -16.76 -8.47 28.91
CA VAL A 354 -15.52 -7.93 29.51
C VAL A 354 -15.64 -6.46 29.89
N TRP A 355 -16.52 -5.72 29.21
CA TRP A 355 -16.73 -4.28 29.41
C TRP A 355 -17.28 -3.90 30.79
N GLU A 356 -17.80 -4.88 31.54
CA GLU A 356 -18.32 -4.71 32.91
C GLU A 356 -17.37 -5.27 33.98
N THR A 357 -16.07 -5.32 33.68
CA THR A 357 -15.03 -5.84 34.56
C THR A 357 -13.87 -4.85 34.74
N PRO A 358 -13.05 -4.98 35.79
CA PRO A 358 -11.84 -4.14 35.95
C PRO A 358 -10.87 -4.22 34.76
N GLN A 359 -10.89 -5.32 34.01
CA GLN A 359 -10.01 -5.51 32.85
C GLN A 359 -10.49 -4.75 31.61
N GLY A 360 -11.73 -4.23 31.60
CA GLY A 360 -12.33 -3.55 30.45
C GLY A 360 -11.48 -2.41 29.90
N ILE A 361 -10.87 -1.59 30.76
CA ILE A 361 -10.01 -0.48 30.34
C ILE A 361 -8.72 -0.97 29.66
N ARG A 362 -8.14 -2.09 30.12
CA ARG A 362 -6.92 -2.65 29.50
C ARG A 362 -7.20 -3.23 28.12
N PHE A 363 -8.37 -3.83 27.94
CA PHE A 363 -8.81 -4.30 26.63
C PHE A 363 -9.22 -3.16 25.72
N LEU A 364 -9.81 -2.08 26.24
CA LEU A 364 -10.20 -0.91 25.45
C LEU A 364 -9.05 -0.36 24.61
N THR A 365 -7.88 -0.12 25.22
CA THR A 365 -6.69 0.37 24.50
C THR A 365 -6.23 -0.59 23.39
N ARG A 366 -6.46 -1.90 23.56
CA ARG A 366 -6.14 -2.89 22.52
C ARG A 366 -7.16 -2.89 21.39
N PHE A 367 -8.44 -2.77 21.75
CA PHE A 367 -9.54 -2.65 20.81
C PHE A 367 -9.41 -1.40 19.93
N GLU A 368 -8.96 -0.27 20.48
CA GLU A 368 -8.71 0.95 19.71
C GLU A 368 -7.67 0.72 18.61
N LYS A 369 -6.54 0.10 18.93
CA LYS A 369 -5.49 -0.21 17.95
C LYS A 369 -5.96 -1.17 16.87
N VAL A 370 -6.75 -2.19 17.22
CA VAL A 370 -7.33 -3.12 16.24
C VAL A 370 -8.40 -2.43 15.41
N SER A 371 -9.15 -1.47 15.98
CA SER A 371 -10.19 -0.71 15.28
C SER A 371 -9.66 0.18 14.16
N GLU A 372 -8.37 0.52 14.16
CA GLU A 372 -7.73 1.25 13.05
C GLU A 372 -7.72 0.44 11.74
N LYS A 373 -7.64 -0.90 11.83
CA LYS A 373 -7.54 -1.79 10.67
C LYS A 373 -8.77 -2.66 10.44
N ILE A 374 -9.57 -2.89 11.49
CA ILE A 374 -10.77 -3.74 11.45
C ILE A 374 -11.96 -2.90 11.88
N PRO A 375 -13.08 -2.91 11.14
CA PRO A 375 -14.26 -2.14 11.49
C PRO A 375 -14.96 -2.75 12.71
N LEU A 376 -14.47 -2.44 13.91
CA LEU A 376 -15.11 -2.84 15.17
C LEU A 376 -16.31 -1.93 15.45
N ALA A 377 -17.46 -2.53 15.75
CA ALA A 377 -18.71 -1.79 15.89
C ALA A 377 -18.74 -0.99 17.21
N LYS A 378 -19.45 0.15 17.16
CA LYS A 378 -19.99 0.86 18.33
C LYS A 378 -18.98 1.10 19.47
N MET A 379 -17.78 1.62 19.14
CA MET A 379 -16.78 1.95 20.16
C MET A 379 -17.31 2.96 21.21
N SER A 380 -18.21 3.85 20.80
CA SER A 380 -18.92 4.78 21.69
C SER A 380 -19.72 4.08 22.79
N GLU A 381 -20.42 3.00 22.47
CA GLU A 381 -21.22 2.23 23.43
C GLU A 381 -20.30 1.52 24.44
N LYS A 382 -19.11 1.08 24.03
CA LYS A 382 -18.12 0.44 24.91
C LYS A 382 -17.56 1.41 25.94
N TYR A 383 -17.23 2.65 25.53
CA TYR A 383 -16.80 3.69 26.47
C TYR A 383 -17.85 3.93 27.56
N ASP A 384 -19.13 4.00 27.15
CA ASP A 384 -20.23 4.23 28.07
C ASP A 384 -20.47 3.04 29.02
N ARG A 385 -20.34 1.79 28.54
CA ARG A 385 -20.44 0.59 29.40
C ARG A 385 -19.35 0.55 30.48
N ILE A 386 -18.10 0.91 30.13
CA ILE A 386 -17.00 0.99 31.09
C ILE A 386 -17.29 2.07 32.15
N LEU A 387 -17.77 3.23 31.73
CA LEU A 387 -18.11 4.32 32.66
C LEU A 387 -19.27 3.92 33.60
N ARG A 388 -20.30 3.25 33.07
CA ARG A 388 -21.40 2.70 33.88
C ARG A 388 -20.93 1.64 34.88
N TYR A 389 -19.98 0.79 34.50
CA TYR A 389 -19.34 -0.14 35.42
C TYR A 389 -18.63 0.60 36.56
N CYS A 390 -17.83 1.61 36.23
CA CYS A 390 -17.10 2.41 37.20
C CYS A 390 -18.04 3.12 38.19
N GLU A 391 -19.12 3.70 37.68
CA GLU A 391 -20.15 4.37 38.47
C GLU A 391 -20.83 3.40 39.45
N ARG A 392 -21.22 2.22 38.97
CA ARG A 392 -21.84 1.17 39.77
C ARG A 392 -20.90 0.64 40.86
N GLU A 393 -19.60 0.57 40.60
CA GLU A 393 -18.60 0.18 41.59
C GLU A 393 -18.41 1.25 42.68
N VAL A 394 -18.40 2.55 42.33
CA VAL A 394 -18.42 3.64 43.31
C VAL A 394 -19.67 3.55 44.20
N GLU A 395 -20.84 3.32 43.61
CA GLU A 395 -22.10 3.17 44.36
C GLU A 395 -22.11 1.92 45.25
N ARG A 396 -21.48 0.83 44.80
CA ARG A 396 -21.30 -0.39 45.60
C ARG A 396 -20.42 -0.12 46.81
N ILE A 397 -19.30 0.57 46.64
CA ILE A 397 -18.38 0.93 47.73
C ILE A 397 -19.08 1.84 48.75
N VAL A 398 -19.83 2.85 48.29
CA VAL A 398 -20.59 3.73 49.18
C VAL A 398 -21.68 2.97 49.96
N ARG A 399 -22.41 2.06 49.30
CA ARG A 399 -23.41 1.22 49.98
C ARG A 399 -22.78 0.29 51.01
N MET A 400 -21.67 -0.36 50.65
CA MET A 400 -20.91 -1.22 51.55
C MET A 400 -20.41 -0.43 52.77
N PHE A 401 -19.85 0.75 52.53
CA PHE A 401 -19.38 1.64 53.58
C PHE A 401 -20.51 2.00 54.55
N LYS A 402 -21.67 2.43 54.06
CA LYS A 402 -22.84 2.76 54.91
C LYS A 402 -23.35 1.58 55.74
N LYS A 403 -23.31 0.36 55.20
CA LYS A 403 -23.79 -0.84 55.87
C LYS A 403 -22.82 -1.35 56.96
N GLN A 404 -21.52 -1.21 56.72
CA GLN A 404 -20.47 -1.79 57.56
C GLN A 404 -19.71 -0.75 58.40
N LYS A 405 -20.14 0.52 58.39
CA LYS A 405 -19.50 1.60 59.14
C LYS A 405 -19.33 1.28 60.63
N ASP A 406 -20.35 0.64 61.22
CA ASP A 406 -20.41 0.37 62.65
C ASP A 406 -19.63 -0.89 63.05
N ASP A 407 -19.49 -1.85 62.14
CA ASP A 407 -18.72 -3.09 62.30
C ASP A 407 -18.04 -3.49 60.98
N PRO A 408 -16.88 -2.90 60.64
CA PRO A 408 -16.23 -3.18 59.38
C PRO A 408 -15.52 -4.54 59.39
N PRO A 409 -15.38 -5.19 58.22
CA PRO A 409 -14.60 -6.41 58.08
C PRO A 409 -13.11 -6.08 58.24
N VAL A 410 -12.61 -6.20 59.46
CA VAL A 410 -11.21 -5.97 59.81
C VAL A 410 -10.48 -7.33 59.90
N PRO A 411 -9.23 -7.46 59.42
CA PRO A 411 -8.44 -8.69 59.56
C PRO A 411 -8.26 -9.11 61.03
N TRP A 412 -8.10 -10.42 61.26
CA TRP A 412 -7.88 -10.98 62.59
C TRP A 412 -6.64 -10.34 63.25
N MET A 413 -6.74 -10.00 64.54
CA MET A 413 -5.72 -9.29 65.34
C MET A 413 -5.49 -7.79 65.07
N PHE A 414 -6.31 -7.16 64.22
CA PHE A 414 -6.31 -5.69 64.16
C PHE A 414 -7.18 -5.11 65.28
N PRO A 415 -6.71 -4.06 65.97
CA PRO A 415 -7.51 -3.35 66.93
C PRO A 415 -8.70 -2.63 66.30
N PRO A 416 -9.75 -2.33 67.08
CA PRO A 416 -11.02 -1.83 66.57
C PRO A 416 -10.90 -0.45 65.89
N ILE A 417 -10.18 0.52 66.47
CA ILE A 417 -10.10 1.88 65.91
C ILE A 417 -9.15 1.90 64.71
N ALA A 418 -7.96 1.32 64.87
CA ALA A 418 -6.96 1.26 63.80
C ALA A 418 -7.45 0.43 62.59
N GLY A 419 -8.22 -0.63 62.84
CA GLY A 419 -8.85 -1.45 61.81
C GLY A 419 -9.91 -0.69 60.99
N ARG A 420 -10.77 0.09 61.67
CA ARG A 420 -11.78 0.96 61.02
C ARG A 420 -11.13 1.98 60.09
N ILE A 421 -10.05 2.62 60.55
CA ILE A 421 -9.29 3.58 59.75
C ILE A 421 -8.63 2.90 58.55
N LYS A 422 -7.97 1.76 58.76
CA LYS A 422 -7.31 1.02 57.67
C LYS A 422 -8.30 0.57 56.60
N TRP A 423 -9.46 0.09 57.01
CA TRP A 423 -10.55 -0.27 56.11
C TRP A 423 -11.01 0.94 55.28
N SER A 424 -11.26 2.08 55.93
CA SER A 424 -11.61 3.33 55.22
C SER A 424 -10.56 3.73 54.18
N ARG A 425 -9.27 3.72 54.56
CA ARG A 425 -8.16 4.03 53.63
C ARG A 425 -8.06 3.04 52.47
N SER A 426 -8.36 1.76 52.70
CA SER A 426 -8.39 0.76 51.63
C SER A 426 -9.50 1.05 50.61
N LEU A 427 -10.66 1.53 51.06
CA LEU A 427 -11.75 1.93 50.17
C LEU A 427 -11.39 3.19 49.36
N VAL A 428 -10.71 4.15 49.99
CA VAL A 428 -10.18 5.33 49.31
C VAL A 428 -9.19 4.94 48.22
N SER A 429 -8.23 4.05 48.54
CA SER A 429 -7.24 3.59 47.55
C SER A 429 -7.88 2.90 46.35
N HIS A 430 -8.91 2.06 46.58
CA HIS A 430 -9.64 1.38 45.50
C HIS A 430 -10.42 2.38 44.62
N LEU A 431 -11.07 3.37 45.23
CA LEU A 431 -11.76 4.44 44.51
C LEU A 431 -10.79 5.27 43.65
N ASP A 432 -9.64 5.65 44.21
CA ASP A 432 -8.63 6.45 43.53
C ASP A 432 -7.99 5.68 42.35
N GLU A 433 -7.72 4.38 42.51
CA GLU A 433 -7.22 3.52 41.41
C GLU A 433 -8.23 3.47 40.26
N LEU A 434 -9.51 3.32 40.58
CA LEU A 434 -10.60 3.26 39.63
C LEU A 434 -10.73 4.58 38.85
N LEU A 435 -10.69 5.74 39.54
CA LEU A 435 -10.71 7.04 38.86
C LEU A 435 -9.44 7.31 38.05
N THR A 436 -8.28 6.89 38.55
CA THR A 436 -7.00 7.03 37.84
C THR A 436 -7.02 6.26 36.51
N SER A 437 -7.57 5.05 36.51
CA SER A 437 -7.70 4.23 35.30
C SER A 437 -8.57 4.89 34.21
N VAL A 438 -9.61 5.64 34.60
CA VAL A 438 -10.50 6.36 33.68
C VAL A 438 -9.87 7.68 33.20
N THR A 439 -9.22 8.41 34.09
CA THR A 439 -8.66 9.74 33.80
C THR A 439 -7.34 9.71 33.03
N THR A 440 -6.58 8.62 33.14
CA THR A 440 -5.36 8.37 32.33
C THR A 440 -5.69 8.08 30.87
N HIS A 441 -6.90 7.63 30.58
CA HIS A 441 -7.32 7.29 29.22
C HIS A 441 -7.76 8.53 28.43
N HIS A 442 -7.12 8.76 27.28
CA HIS A 442 -7.26 9.98 26.47
C HIS A 442 -8.69 10.28 26.00
N ILE A 443 -9.49 9.26 25.69
CA ILE A 443 -10.89 9.44 25.25
C ILE A 443 -11.86 9.53 26.43
N LEU A 444 -11.69 8.71 27.46
CA LEU A 444 -12.66 8.60 28.56
C LEU A 444 -12.70 9.87 29.40
N LYS A 445 -11.55 10.52 29.60
CA LYS A 445 -11.44 11.78 30.35
C LYS A 445 -12.35 12.90 29.83
N ASN A 446 -12.59 12.93 28.52
CA ASN A 446 -13.32 14.01 27.87
C ASN A 446 -14.84 13.79 27.82
N LEU A 447 -15.32 12.62 28.26
CA LEU A 447 -16.75 12.29 28.21
C LEU A 447 -17.51 12.96 29.37
N PRO A 448 -18.73 13.49 29.14
CA PRO A 448 -19.55 14.07 30.20
C PRO A 448 -19.82 13.11 31.37
N ALA A 449 -19.97 11.81 31.08
CA ALA A 449 -20.16 10.78 32.09
C ALA A 449 -18.93 10.60 33.01
N ALA A 450 -17.71 10.91 32.55
CA ALA A 450 -16.51 10.89 33.39
C ALA A 450 -16.47 12.07 34.38
N VAL A 451 -17.06 13.21 34.01
CA VAL A 451 -17.23 14.36 34.92
C VAL A 451 -18.18 14.00 36.06
N GLU A 452 -19.30 13.34 35.73
CA GLU A 452 -20.28 12.88 36.72
C GLU A 452 -19.68 11.80 37.64
N LEU A 453 -18.92 10.86 37.08
CA LEU A 453 -18.15 9.87 37.86
C LEU A 453 -17.17 10.56 38.84
N SER A 454 -16.45 11.58 38.37
CA SER A 454 -15.52 12.35 39.20
C SER A 454 -16.24 13.08 40.35
N ARG A 455 -17.45 13.59 40.09
CA ARG A 455 -18.31 14.22 41.11
C ARG A 455 -18.76 13.23 42.17
N LYS A 456 -19.25 12.05 41.76
CA LYS A 456 -19.64 10.96 42.67
C LYS A 456 -18.46 10.44 43.48
N HIS A 457 -17.31 10.26 42.85
CA HIS A 457 -16.05 9.90 43.51
C HIS A 457 -15.65 10.92 44.58
N LYS A 458 -15.68 12.23 44.26
CA LYS A 458 -15.35 13.30 45.22
C LYS A 458 -16.30 13.29 46.42
N SER A 459 -17.59 13.03 46.21
CA SER A 459 -18.57 12.90 47.29
C SER A 459 -18.27 11.71 48.19
N ALA A 460 -17.96 10.54 47.61
CA ALA A 460 -17.56 9.35 48.35
C ALA A 460 -16.26 9.56 49.15
N LEU A 461 -15.25 10.18 48.55
CA LEU A 461 -13.99 10.52 49.20
C LEU A 461 -14.19 11.45 50.40
N THR A 462 -15.07 12.45 50.26
CA THR A 462 -15.39 13.39 51.36
C THR A 462 -16.03 12.64 52.55
N MET A 463 -16.93 11.70 52.28
CA MET A 463 -17.56 10.86 53.31
C MET A 463 -16.56 9.92 54.01
N LEU A 464 -15.64 9.30 53.26
CA LEU A 464 -14.63 8.42 53.84
C LEU A 464 -13.59 9.19 54.66
N LYS A 465 -13.20 10.39 54.20
CA LYS A 465 -12.30 11.28 54.94
C LYS A 465 -12.95 11.84 56.20
N SER A 466 -14.22 12.22 56.15
CA SER A 466 -14.93 12.66 57.37
C SER A 466 -15.01 11.54 58.40
N PHE A 467 -15.25 10.30 57.96
CA PHE A 467 -15.20 9.15 58.85
C PHE A 467 -13.81 8.92 59.45
N GLU A 468 -12.75 9.03 58.65
CA GLU A 468 -11.38 8.94 59.18
C GLU A 468 -11.12 10.03 60.22
N THR A 469 -11.52 11.29 59.98
CA THR A 469 -11.35 12.37 60.95
C THR A 469 -12.16 12.14 62.23
N ASP A 470 -13.38 11.60 62.12
CA ASP A 470 -14.21 11.25 63.27
C ASP A 470 -13.56 10.14 64.10
N MET A 471 -13.02 9.10 63.45
CA MET A 471 -12.32 8.00 64.13
C MET A 471 -11.02 8.46 64.78
N VAL A 472 -10.28 9.36 64.13
CA VAL A 472 -9.08 9.98 64.72
C VAL A 472 -9.45 10.87 65.90
N ALA A 473 -10.54 11.64 65.82
CA ALA A 473 -11.03 12.44 66.94
C ALA A 473 -11.48 11.56 68.12
N LEU A 474 -12.14 10.43 67.84
CA LEU A 474 -12.45 9.42 68.86
C LEU A 474 -11.16 8.90 69.51
N TRP A 475 -10.18 8.46 68.71
CA TRP A 475 -8.87 8.03 69.21
C TRP A 475 -8.18 9.07 70.10
N MET A 476 -8.24 10.35 69.71
CA MET A 476 -7.62 11.46 70.45
C MET A 476 -8.30 11.72 71.80
N ASN A 477 -9.60 11.42 71.92
CA ASN A 477 -10.40 11.76 73.10
C ASN A 477 -10.67 10.55 74.03
N GLN A 478 -10.64 9.32 73.53
CA GLN A 478 -11.23 8.16 74.20
C GLN A 478 -10.38 7.57 75.35
N HIS A 479 -9.19 8.10 75.66
CA HIS A 479 -8.25 7.38 76.53
C HIS A 479 -7.52 8.21 77.61
N VAL A 480 -7.98 9.42 77.92
CA VAL A 480 -7.31 10.22 78.98
C VAL A 480 -7.73 9.78 80.38
N SER A 481 -9.01 9.49 80.62
CA SER A 481 -9.51 9.15 81.97
C SER A 481 -9.51 7.65 82.28
N GLU A 482 -9.83 6.79 81.31
CA GLU A 482 -9.96 5.34 81.53
C GLU A 482 -8.60 4.66 81.78
N VAL A 483 -7.52 5.18 81.19
CA VAL A 483 -6.18 4.62 81.33
C VAL A 483 -5.64 4.78 82.75
N ASP A 484 -5.85 5.95 83.37
CA ASP A 484 -5.42 6.20 84.75
C ASP A 484 -6.09 5.22 85.72
N HIS A 485 -7.39 4.97 85.56
CA HIS A 485 -8.10 3.95 86.35
C HIS A 485 -7.62 2.51 86.09
N CYS A 486 -7.13 2.22 84.89
CA CYS A 486 -6.57 0.91 84.55
C CYS A 486 -5.16 0.72 85.13
N LEU A 487 -4.33 1.77 85.15
CA LEU A 487 -2.97 1.76 85.69
C LEU A 487 -2.92 1.73 87.22
N LEU A 488 -3.97 2.21 87.90
CA LEU A 488 -4.12 2.17 89.36
C LEU A 488 -4.58 0.80 89.90
N ARG A 489 -4.86 -0.18 89.05
CA ARG A 489 -5.26 -1.53 89.50
C ARG A 489 -4.05 -2.32 90.01
N HIS A 490 -4.25 -3.09 91.08
CA HIS A 490 -3.25 -4.02 91.59
C HIS A 490 -2.84 -5.02 90.49
N LEU A 491 -1.53 -5.13 90.24
CA LEU A 491 -0.92 -5.95 89.17
C LEU A 491 -1.17 -7.46 89.32
N LEU A 492 -1.50 -7.92 90.53
CA LEU A 492 -1.81 -9.31 90.83
C LEU A 492 -3.26 -9.42 91.30
N ALA A 493 -4.03 -10.31 90.69
CA ALA A 493 -5.36 -10.68 91.16
C ALA A 493 -5.47 -12.20 91.27
N VAL A 494 -6.23 -12.66 92.25
CA VAL A 494 -6.54 -14.09 92.41
C VAL A 494 -7.70 -14.43 91.48
N ASN A 495 -7.48 -15.38 90.57
CA ASN A 495 -8.54 -15.86 89.69
C ASN A 495 -9.55 -16.70 90.51
N ALA A 496 -10.79 -16.21 90.63
CA ALA A 496 -11.84 -16.81 91.47
C ALA A 496 -12.17 -18.28 91.11
N GLU A 497 -11.94 -18.71 89.86
CA GLU A 497 -12.21 -20.08 89.43
C GLU A 497 -11.05 -21.06 89.64
N LYS A 498 -9.80 -20.58 89.74
CA LYS A 498 -8.60 -21.43 89.72
C LYS A 498 -7.68 -21.28 90.94
N GLN A 499 -7.97 -20.38 91.89
CA GLN A 499 -7.14 -20.13 93.09
C GLN A 499 -5.65 -19.91 92.76
N LYS A 500 -5.35 -19.36 91.57
CA LYS A 500 -3.99 -19.04 91.11
C LYS A 500 -3.86 -17.52 90.94
N LEU A 501 -2.67 -17.00 91.23
CA LEU A 501 -2.28 -15.62 90.96
C LEU A 501 -2.22 -15.41 89.44
N LYS A 502 -2.93 -14.40 88.94
CA LYS A 502 -2.86 -13.97 87.54
C LYS A 502 -2.42 -12.51 87.49
N VAL A 503 -1.62 -12.19 86.50
CA VAL A 503 -1.30 -10.80 86.14
C VAL A 503 -2.59 -10.08 85.72
N ASN A 504 -3.00 -9.11 86.51
CA ASN A 504 -4.23 -8.33 86.35
C ASN A 504 -4.00 -7.08 85.50
N LEU A 505 -3.35 -7.25 84.35
CA LEU A 505 -3.27 -6.19 83.34
C LEU A 505 -4.64 -6.07 82.65
N HIS A 506 -5.24 -4.89 82.71
CA HIS A 506 -6.50 -4.63 82.04
C HIS A 506 -6.31 -4.82 80.52
N PRO A 507 -7.21 -5.53 79.80
CA PRO A 507 -7.07 -5.81 78.37
C PRO A 507 -6.97 -4.55 77.50
N THR A 508 -7.40 -3.39 78.03
CA THR A 508 -7.24 -2.08 77.38
C THR A 508 -5.78 -1.68 77.20
N ILE A 509 -4.86 -2.02 78.11
CA ILE A 509 -3.43 -1.63 78.00
C ILE A 509 -2.74 -2.25 76.76
N PRO A 510 -2.74 -3.60 76.57
CA PRO A 510 -2.15 -4.21 75.38
C PRO A 510 -2.90 -3.85 74.09
N LEU A 511 -4.21 -3.60 74.16
CA LEU A 511 -4.99 -3.10 73.02
C LEU A 511 -4.51 -1.70 72.59
N LEU A 512 -4.32 -0.79 73.54
CA LEU A 512 -3.86 0.58 73.29
C LEU A 512 -2.44 0.64 72.75
N ILE A 513 -1.55 -0.20 73.26
CA ILE A 513 -0.19 -0.32 72.73
C ILE A 513 -0.23 -0.78 71.27
N ARG A 514 -1.07 -1.78 70.95
CA ARG A 514 -1.24 -2.28 69.59
C ARG A 514 -1.91 -1.26 68.67
N GLU A 515 -2.87 -0.47 69.18
CA GLU A 515 -3.45 0.66 68.44
C GLU A 515 -2.40 1.72 68.16
N ALA A 516 -1.63 2.15 69.16
CA ALA A 516 -0.57 3.14 68.99
C ALA A 516 0.46 2.70 67.95
N GLU A 517 0.90 1.45 67.98
CA GLU A 517 1.84 0.88 67.00
C GLU A 517 1.30 0.99 65.55
N ILE A 518 0.03 0.64 65.35
CA ILE A 518 -0.59 0.65 64.02
C ILE A 518 -0.90 2.09 63.57
N MET A 519 -1.29 2.99 64.47
CA MET A 519 -1.50 4.40 64.19
C MET A 519 -0.19 5.11 63.78
N ILE A 520 0.94 4.79 64.45
CA ILE A 520 2.27 5.27 64.06
C ILE A 520 2.60 4.82 62.64
N LYS A 521 2.39 3.54 62.33
CA LYS A 521 2.59 2.98 60.97
C LYS A 521 1.68 3.60 59.91
N MET A 522 0.63 4.32 60.33
CA MET A 522 -0.32 5.03 59.47
C MET A 522 -0.09 6.55 59.43
N ASP A 523 1.00 7.05 60.03
CA ASP A 523 1.33 8.47 60.13
C ASP A 523 0.20 9.32 60.76
N LEU A 524 -0.49 8.75 61.77
CA LEU A 524 -1.58 9.43 62.49
C LEU A 524 -1.12 9.99 63.84
N PRO A 525 -1.75 11.08 64.34
CA PRO A 525 -1.43 11.65 65.63
C PRO A 525 -1.79 10.69 66.78
N LEU A 526 -0.97 10.72 67.83
CA LEU A 526 -1.15 9.92 69.04
C LEU A 526 -1.47 10.82 70.23
N PRO A 527 -2.42 10.42 71.10
CA PRO A 527 -2.51 10.96 72.45
C PRO A 527 -1.19 10.77 73.21
N ILE A 528 -0.83 11.74 74.04
CA ILE A 528 0.36 11.68 74.91
C ILE A 528 0.33 10.42 75.79
N VAL A 529 -0.86 10.02 76.26
CA VAL A 529 -1.09 8.81 77.05
C VAL A 529 -0.75 7.54 76.25
N ALA A 530 -1.18 7.44 74.99
CA ALA A 530 -0.85 6.29 74.14
C ALA A 530 0.64 6.24 73.77
N LEU A 531 1.26 7.41 73.54
CA LEU A 531 2.70 7.52 73.25
C LEU A 531 3.56 7.08 74.45
N THR A 532 3.18 7.47 75.67
CA THR A 532 3.89 7.07 76.89
C THR A 532 3.72 5.59 77.21
N LEU A 533 2.53 5.02 76.97
CA LEU A 533 2.32 3.57 77.05
C LEU A 533 3.13 2.79 76.01
N TYR A 534 3.18 3.28 74.77
CA TYR A 534 3.99 2.68 73.70
C TYR A 534 5.49 2.73 73.99
N ALA A 535 5.99 3.86 74.52
CA ALA A 535 7.39 3.99 74.93
C ALA A 535 7.78 3.05 76.10
N LYS A 536 6.79 2.63 76.91
CA LYS A 536 6.96 1.67 78.00
C LYS A 536 6.49 0.25 77.64
N ASN A 537 6.33 -0.06 76.35
CA ASN A 537 5.85 -1.37 75.90
C ASN A 537 6.71 -2.52 76.44
N ASP A 538 8.05 -2.37 76.40
CA ASP A 538 9.00 -3.37 76.90
C ASP A 538 8.77 -3.67 78.39
N TYR A 539 8.49 -2.64 79.20
CA TYR A 539 8.16 -2.81 80.62
C TYR A 539 6.88 -3.63 80.82
N PHE A 540 5.81 -3.37 80.05
CA PHE A 540 4.57 -4.14 80.18
C PHE A 540 4.69 -5.57 79.65
N PHE A 541 5.55 -5.78 78.65
CA PHE A 541 5.87 -7.10 78.13
C PHE A 541 6.68 -7.90 79.17
N ASP A 542 7.75 -7.33 79.70
CA ASP A 542 8.60 -7.94 80.74
C ASP A 542 7.83 -8.26 82.02
N VAL A 543 6.94 -7.35 82.47
CA VAL A 543 6.09 -7.56 83.65
C VAL A 543 5.09 -8.69 83.42
N LYS A 544 4.52 -8.81 82.22
CA LYS A 544 3.59 -9.87 81.87
C LYS A 544 4.29 -11.23 81.79
N ASP A 545 5.44 -11.29 81.12
CA ASP A 545 6.21 -12.53 80.94
C ASP A 545 6.87 -13.00 82.24
N SER A 546 7.31 -12.08 83.10
CA SER A 546 7.94 -12.42 84.40
C SER A 546 6.94 -12.82 85.49
N LEU A 547 5.68 -12.37 85.40
CA LEU A 547 4.66 -12.61 86.42
C LEU A 547 3.59 -13.63 86.00
N GLN A 548 3.52 -14.05 84.72
CA GLN A 548 2.69 -15.18 84.30
C GLN A 548 3.43 -16.50 84.56
N VAL A 549 3.14 -17.14 85.70
CA VAL A 549 3.53 -18.54 86.01
C VAL A 549 2.37 -19.50 85.75
#